data_AF-A0A3B0YK46-F1
#
_entry.id   AF-A0A3B0YK46-F1
#
_cell.length_a   1.000
_cell.length_b   1.000
_cell.length_c   1.000
_cell.angle_alpha   90.00
_cell.angle_beta   90.00
_cell.angle_gamma   90.00
#
_symmetry.space_group_name_H-M   'P 1'
#
loop_
_entity.id
_entity.type
_entity.pdbx_description
1 polymer ?
#
loop_
_entity_poly.entity_id
_entity_poly.type
_entity_poly.pdbx_seq_one_letter_code
_entity_poly.pdbx_strand_id
1 'polypeptide(L)'
;PDLPACNVQAAAYLLPAYTQYLPADTVCLCVVDPGVGTDRRALALRIDGRWFVGPDNGLFSLLVRRGRDVLVNEIHWRPDTLSDSFHGRDLFAPIAAGLAMGKVDGLGAIDPGQLLVPDWPNELAEVIYLDRYGNAITGLTADALPDTAILDIAGHRCHYCRTFAEAGHSTLFWYRNSNGLVEIAMNQADASACAGLCVGEPIAFVPG
;
A
#
# COMPACT_ATOMS: atom_id res chain seq x y z
N PRO A 1 0.16 -8.42 6.73
CA PRO A 1 -1.30 -8.27 6.57
C PRO A 1 -1.61 -8.48 5.09
N ASP A 2 -2.78 -9.03 4.78
CA ASP A 2 -3.21 -9.18 3.39
C ASP A 2 -3.55 -7.79 2.82
N LEU A 3 -3.25 -7.59 1.54
CA LEU A 3 -3.66 -6.36 0.85
C LEU A 3 -5.19 -6.38 0.65
N PRO A 4 -5.87 -5.22 0.71
CA PRO A 4 -7.30 -5.11 0.42
C PRO A 4 -7.67 -5.75 -0.92
N ALA A 5 -8.58 -6.73 -0.87
CA ALA A 5 -9.04 -7.43 -2.08
C ALA A 5 -9.69 -6.43 -3.06
N CYS A 6 -9.24 -6.48 -4.33
CA CYS A 6 -9.73 -5.64 -5.43
C CYS A 6 -9.61 -4.11 -5.24
N ASN A 7 -9.02 -3.61 -4.14
CA ASN A 7 -8.84 -2.18 -3.90
C ASN A 7 -7.38 -1.78 -4.16
N VAL A 8 -7.12 -1.41 -5.42
CA VAL A 8 -5.79 -1.03 -5.90
C VAL A 8 -5.27 0.23 -5.21
N GLN A 9 -6.14 1.20 -4.93
CA GLN A 9 -5.76 2.45 -4.27
C GLN A 9 -5.22 2.17 -2.87
N ALA A 10 -6.01 1.52 -2.02
CA ALA A 10 -5.58 1.19 -0.66
C ALA A 10 -4.29 0.36 -0.64
N ALA A 11 -4.18 -0.62 -1.54
CA ALA A 11 -2.96 -1.41 -1.70
C ALA A 11 -1.74 -0.56 -2.11
N ALA A 12 -1.92 0.47 -2.96
CA ALA A 12 -0.85 1.37 -3.37
C ALA A 12 -0.31 2.23 -2.20
N TYR A 13 -1.13 2.56 -1.20
CA TYR A 13 -0.65 3.26 0.02
C TYR A 13 0.03 2.31 1.02
N LEU A 14 -0.45 1.07 1.14
CA LEU A 14 0.17 0.07 2.00
C LEU A 14 1.51 -0.44 1.47
N LEU A 15 1.66 -0.54 0.15
CA LEU A 15 2.81 -1.16 -0.48
C LEU A 15 4.15 -0.51 -0.10
N PRO A 16 4.34 0.84 -0.21
CA PRO A 16 5.53 1.50 0.32
C PRO A 16 5.74 1.26 1.81
N ALA A 17 4.66 1.30 2.60
CA ALA A 17 4.71 1.16 4.05
C ALA A 17 5.28 -0.22 4.47
N TYR A 18 4.93 -1.28 3.75
CA TYR A 18 5.40 -2.64 4.02
C TYR A 18 6.74 -3.00 3.38
N THR A 19 7.15 -2.29 2.33
CA THR A 19 8.36 -2.66 1.55
C THR A 19 9.57 -1.79 1.85
N GLN A 20 9.40 -0.61 2.46
CA GLN A 20 10.49 0.31 2.79
C GLN A 20 11.59 -0.29 3.68
N TYR A 21 11.26 -1.28 4.51
CA TYR A 21 12.20 -1.94 5.44
C TYR A 21 12.93 -3.13 4.82
N LEU A 22 12.51 -3.57 3.63
CA LEU A 22 13.15 -4.71 2.98
C LEU A 22 14.56 -4.33 2.51
N PRO A 23 15.54 -5.26 2.53
CA PRO A 23 16.87 -4.99 1.99
C PRO A 23 16.84 -4.58 0.52
N ALA A 24 17.91 -3.92 0.06
CA ALA A 24 18.17 -3.79 -1.37
C ALA A 24 18.22 -5.17 -2.04
N ASP A 25 17.96 -5.21 -3.35
CA ASP A 25 17.87 -6.41 -4.19
C ASP A 25 16.75 -7.40 -3.82
N THR A 26 15.87 -7.04 -2.87
CA THR A 26 14.63 -7.80 -2.62
C THR A 26 13.71 -7.73 -3.83
N VAL A 27 13.10 -8.86 -4.18
CA VAL A 27 12.05 -8.94 -5.22
C VAL A 27 10.69 -9.08 -4.56
N CYS A 28 9.82 -8.12 -4.81
CA CYS A 28 8.44 -8.10 -4.34
C CYS A 28 7.50 -8.48 -5.50
N LEU A 29 6.78 -9.59 -5.34
CA LEU A 29 5.65 -9.93 -6.19
C LEU A 29 4.39 -9.25 -5.63
N CYS A 30 3.83 -8.30 -6.37
CA CYS A 30 2.74 -7.45 -5.91
C CYS A 30 1.53 -7.59 -6.83
N VAL A 31 0.47 -8.26 -6.37
CA VAL A 31 -0.71 -8.56 -7.20
C VAL A 31 -1.99 -8.17 -6.46
N VAL A 32 -2.57 -7.03 -6.86
CA VAL A 32 -3.97 -6.67 -6.64
C VAL A 32 -4.50 -6.27 -8.01
N ASP A 33 -5.19 -7.18 -8.67
CA ASP A 33 -5.42 -7.10 -10.12
C ASP A 33 -6.87 -7.43 -10.51
N PRO A 34 -7.83 -6.52 -10.24
CA PRO A 34 -9.21 -6.70 -10.69
C PRO A 34 -9.34 -6.69 -12.22
N GLY A 35 -8.32 -6.22 -12.94
CA GLY A 35 -8.25 -6.19 -14.40
C GLY A 35 -7.44 -7.34 -15.01
N VAL A 36 -7.24 -8.45 -14.29
CA VAL A 36 -6.56 -9.64 -14.83
C VAL A 36 -7.23 -10.11 -16.14
N GLY A 37 -6.45 -10.60 -17.09
CA GLY A 37 -6.94 -11.04 -18.40
C GLY A 37 -7.26 -9.93 -19.39
N THR A 38 -7.11 -8.64 -19.01
CA THR A 38 -7.29 -7.49 -19.92
C THR A 38 -5.96 -7.05 -20.55
N ASP A 39 -6.02 -6.00 -21.38
CA ASP A 39 -4.87 -5.41 -22.10
C ASP A 39 -3.91 -4.58 -21.20
N ARG A 40 -4.12 -4.55 -19.87
CA ARG A 40 -3.25 -3.82 -18.95
C ARG A 40 -1.83 -4.41 -18.93
N ARG A 41 -0.81 -3.56 -19.02
CA ARG A 41 0.60 -4.00 -19.07
C ARG A 41 1.00 -4.80 -17.83
N ALA A 42 1.99 -5.65 -18.02
CA ALA A 42 2.69 -6.38 -16.97
C ALA A 42 4.05 -5.71 -16.75
N LEU A 43 4.41 -5.39 -15.51
CA LEU A 43 5.58 -4.57 -15.22
C LEU A 43 6.55 -5.25 -14.26
N ALA A 44 7.84 -4.93 -14.46
CA ALA A 44 8.92 -5.14 -13.51
C ALA A 44 9.68 -3.82 -13.29
N LEU A 45 9.55 -3.25 -12.10
CA LEU A 45 10.18 -1.99 -11.72
C LEU A 45 11.37 -2.27 -10.81
N ARG A 46 12.45 -1.52 -10.97
CA ARG A 46 13.51 -1.43 -9.97
C ARG A 46 13.47 -0.05 -9.32
N ILE A 47 13.15 0.01 -8.03
CA ILE A 47 13.01 1.25 -7.27
C ILE A 47 13.91 1.21 -6.05
N ASP A 48 14.82 2.18 -5.92
CA ASP A 48 15.78 2.29 -4.82
C ASP A 48 16.47 0.95 -4.50
N GLY A 49 16.87 0.24 -5.56
CA GLY A 49 17.57 -1.05 -5.49
C GLY A 49 16.67 -2.29 -5.30
N ARG A 50 15.35 -2.15 -5.13
CA ARG A 50 14.42 -3.29 -4.98
C ARG A 50 13.62 -3.53 -6.24
N TRP A 51 13.24 -4.77 -6.50
CA TRP A 51 12.37 -5.14 -7.62
C TRP A 51 10.90 -5.24 -7.19
N PHE A 52 10.00 -4.77 -8.04
CA PHE A 52 8.56 -4.87 -7.87
C PHE A 52 7.95 -5.41 -9.16
N VAL A 53 7.18 -6.50 -9.07
CA VAL A 53 6.61 -7.20 -10.23
C VAL A 53 5.09 -7.26 -10.09
N GLY A 54 4.35 -6.83 -11.11
CA GLY A 54 2.90 -6.81 -11.05
C GLY A 54 2.20 -6.03 -12.17
N PRO A 55 0.89 -5.76 -12.03
CA PRO A 55 0.07 -5.11 -13.06
C PRO A 55 0.30 -3.59 -13.15
N ASP A 56 0.19 -3.05 -14.36
CA ASP A 56 0.10 -1.60 -14.60
C ASP A 56 -1.33 -1.10 -14.41
N ASN A 57 -1.76 -0.99 -13.15
CA ASN A 57 -3.12 -0.57 -12.79
C ASN A 57 -3.16 0.54 -11.72
N GLY A 58 -2.02 1.19 -11.48
CA GLY A 58 -1.85 2.20 -10.43
C GLY A 58 -1.29 1.67 -9.11
N LEU A 59 -1.16 0.35 -8.93
CA LEU A 59 -0.60 -0.26 -7.71
C LEU A 59 0.79 0.28 -7.33
N PHE A 60 1.62 0.59 -8.33
CA PHE A 60 2.99 1.09 -8.12
C PHE A 60 3.10 2.62 -8.08
N SER A 61 1.99 3.35 -8.20
CA SER A 61 1.99 4.83 -8.32
C SER A 61 2.72 5.52 -7.16
N LEU A 62 2.42 5.16 -5.92
CA LEU A 62 3.05 5.77 -4.74
C LEU A 62 4.53 5.37 -4.59
N LEU A 63 4.91 4.14 -4.98
CA LEU A 63 6.31 3.72 -4.99
C LEU A 63 7.12 4.55 -5.99
N VAL A 64 6.60 4.73 -7.21
CA VAL A 64 7.26 5.51 -8.27
C VAL A 64 7.41 6.97 -7.87
N ARG A 65 6.39 7.57 -7.25
CA ARG A 65 6.44 8.98 -6.80
C ARG A 65 7.41 9.21 -5.65
N ARG A 66 7.55 8.23 -4.74
CA ARG A 66 8.40 8.34 -3.54
C ARG A 66 9.84 7.84 -3.77
N GLY A 67 10.05 7.03 -4.81
CA GLY A 67 11.35 6.48 -5.17
C GLY A 67 12.30 7.54 -5.72
N ARG A 68 13.60 7.39 -5.45
CA ARG A 68 14.64 8.32 -5.94
C ARG A 68 15.28 7.82 -7.22
N ASP A 69 15.51 6.51 -7.31
CA ASP A 69 16.00 5.82 -8.50
C ASP A 69 14.92 4.86 -9.00
N VAL A 70 14.37 5.11 -10.19
CA VAL A 70 13.22 4.38 -10.74
C VAL A 70 13.54 3.92 -12.15
N LEU A 71 13.61 2.60 -12.33
CA LEU A 71 13.67 1.95 -13.63
C LEU A 71 12.39 1.15 -13.84
N VAL A 72 11.79 1.28 -15.03
CA VAL A 72 10.53 0.64 -15.37
C VAL A 72 10.72 -0.23 -16.59
N ASN A 73 10.27 -1.47 -16.51
CA ASN A 73 10.28 -2.40 -17.64
C ASN A 73 8.88 -2.98 -17.84
N GLU A 74 8.46 -3.06 -19.09
CA GLU A 74 7.36 -3.91 -19.49
C GLU A 74 7.86 -5.36 -19.62
N ILE A 75 7.05 -6.29 -19.13
CA ILE A 75 7.28 -7.73 -19.26
C ILE A 75 6.72 -8.18 -20.61
N HIS A 76 7.61 -8.56 -21.53
CA HIS A 76 7.27 -9.12 -22.84
C HIS A 76 7.32 -10.65 -22.87
N TRP A 77 8.04 -11.29 -21.93
CA TRP A 77 8.01 -12.74 -21.80
C TRP A 77 6.58 -13.25 -21.53
N ARG A 78 6.24 -14.39 -22.13
CA ARG A 78 4.94 -15.06 -21.93
C ARG A 78 5.17 -16.57 -21.73
N PRO A 79 4.44 -17.22 -20.82
CA PRO A 79 4.47 -18.68 -20.69
C PRO A 79 3.74 -19.34 -21.86
N ASP A 80 3.97 -20.65 -22.07
CA ASP A 80 3.24 -21.45 -23.06
C ASP A 80 1.73 -21.52 -22.77
N THR A 81 1.36 -21.44 -21.48
CA THR A 81 -0.03 -21.37 -21.04
C THR A 81 -0.20 -20.19 -20.10
N LEU A 82 -1.06 -19.25 -20.49
CA LEU A 82 -1.43 -18.08 -19.70
C LEU A 82 -2.93 -18.12 -19.44
N SER A 83 -3.35 -18.25 -18.19
CA SER A 83 -4.78 -18.20 -17.84
C SER A 83 -5.29 -16.77 -17.70
N ASP A 84 -6.48 -16.50 -18.23
CA ASP A 84 -7.10 -15.17 -18.20
C ASP A 84 -7.42 -14.67 -16.77
N SER A 85 -7.48 -15.57 -15.79
CA SER A 85 -7.88 -15.26 -14.41
C SER A 85 -6.76 -15.32 -13.38
N PHE A 86 -5.54 -15.74 -13.75
CA PHE A 86 -4.47 -15.92 -12.76
C PHE A 86 -3.05 -15.55 -13.25
N HIS A 87 -2.89 -14.36 -13.84
CA HIS A 87 -1.58 -13.81 -14.22
C HIS A 87 -0.58 -13.71 -13.05
N GLY A 88 -1.06 -13.58 -11.81
CA GLY A 88 -0.22 -13.66 -10.60
C GLY A 88 0.65 -14.91 -10.56
N ARG A 89 0.05 -16.07 -10.83
CA ARG A 89 0.72 -17.37 -10.85
C ARG A 89 1.49 -17.59 -12.16
N ASP A 90 0.84 -17.31 -13.28
CA ASP A 90 1.33 -17.75 -14.60
C ASP A 90 2.40 -16.83 -15.20
N LEU A 91 2.31 -15.52 -14.93
CA LEU A 91 3.17 -14.52 -15.54
C LEU A 91 4.10 -13.86 -14.51
N PHE A 92 3.53 -13.31 -13.43
CA PHE A 92 4.30 -12.48 -12.51
C PHE A 92 5.22 -13.31 -11.59
N ALA A 93 4.76 -14.45 -11.07
CA ALA A 93 5.58 -15.28 -10.20
C ALA A 93 6.86 -15.84 -10.88
N PRO A 94 6.81 -16.37 -12.13
CA PRO A 94 8.02 -16.77 -12.86
C PRO A 94 9.01 -15.62 -13.08
N ILE A 95 8.51 -14.42 -13.41
CA ILE A 95 9.35 -13.24 -13.59
C ILE A 95 10.02 -12.83 -12.28
N ALA A 96 9.26 -12.78 -11.19
CA ALA A 96 9.80 -12.49 -9.86
C ALA A 96 10.88 -13.51 -9.43
N ALA A 97 10.64 -14.80 -9.68
CA ALA A 97 11.63 -15.85 -9.42
C ALA A 97 12.89 -15.69 -10.29
N GLY A 98 12.74 -15.36 -11.57
CA GLY A 98 13.85 -15.08 -12.47
C GLY A 98 14.71 -13.91 -11.99
N LEU A 99 14.07 -12.79 -11.63
CA LEU A 99 14.74 -11.60 -11.08
C LEU A 99 15.49 -11.91 -9.79
N ALA A 100 14.92 -12.74 -8.90
CA ALA A 100 15.57 -13.16 -7.66
C ALA A 100 16.84 -14.00 -7.92
N MET A 101 16.93 -14.63 -9.10
CA MET A 101 18.12 -15.34 -9.57
C MET A 101 19.04 -14.48 -10.45
N GLY A 102 18.77 -13.18 -10.59
CA GLY A 102 19.55 -12.26 -11.43
C GLY A 102 19.27 -12.36 -12.94
N LYS A 103 18.16 -12.98 -13.34
CA LYS A 103 17.74 -13.08 -14.76
C LYS A 103 16.80 -11.92 -15.11
N VAL A 104 17.08 -11.25 -16.22
CA VAL A 104 16.31 -10.08 -16.71
C VAL A 104 15.71 -10.32 -18.10
N ASP A 105 15.55 -11.58 -18.48
CA ASP A 105 15.07 -11.97 -19.80
C ASP A 105 13.62 -11.52 -20.05
N GLY A 106 13.35 -11.02 -21.26
CA GLY A 106 12.01 -10.61 -21.68
C GLY A 106 11.48 -9.35 -21.00
N LEU A 107 12.37 -8.52 -20.44
CA LEU A 107 12.05 -7.18 -19.95
C LEU A 107 12.44 -6.12 -21.00
N GLY A 108 11.50 -5.23 -21.34
CA GLY A 108 11.76 -4.08 -22.21
C GLY A 108 11.63 -2.77 -21.44
N ALA A 109 12.69 -1.96 -21.42
CA ALA A 109 12.68 -0.68 -20.72
C ALA A 109 11.65 0.28 -21.32
N ILE A 110 10.90 0.95 -20.45
CA ILE A 110 9.93 1.99 -20.84
C ILE A 110 10.15 3.26 -20.00
N ASP A 111 9.67 4.39 -20.51
CA ASP A 111 9.73 5.66 -19.78
C ASP A 111 8.77 5.62 -18.57
N PRO A 112 9.20 5.99 -17.34
CA PRO A 112 8.33 6.01 -16.16
C PRO A 112 7.06 6.87 -16.33
N GLY A 113 7.11 7.92 -17.14
CA GLY A 113 5.97 8.77 -17.48
C GLY A 113 4.90 8.08 -18.34
N GLN A 114 5.19 6.88 -18.86
CA GLN A 114 4.18 6.07 -19.54
C GLN A 114 3.30 5.29 -18.58
N LEU A 115 3.68 5.12 -17.30
CA LEU A 115 2.93 4.32 -16.34
C LEU A 115 1.52 4.86 -16.09
N LEU A 116 0.57 3.96 -15.78
CA LEU A 116 -0.71 4.39 -15.25
C LEU A 116 -0.51 4.91 -13.83
N VAL A 117 -0.57 6.23 -13.67
CA VAL A 117 -0.46 6.92 -12.37
C VAL A 117 -1.78 7.65 -12.10
N PRO A 118 -2.72 7.03 -11.37
CA PRO A 118 -3.96 7.69 -10.99
C PRO A 118 -3.69 8.97 -10.17
N ASP A 119 -4.57 9.97 -10.28
CA ASP A 119 -4.44 11.25 -9.55
C ASP A 119 -4.88 11.14 -8.08
N TRP A 120 -4.31 10.17 -7.35
CA TRP A 120 -4.51 10.03 -5.91
C TRP A 120 -3.57 10.97 -5.14
N PRO A 121 -3.95 11.50 -3.97
CA PRO A 121 -3.09 12.40 -3.19
C PRO A 121 -1.84 11.69 -2.64
N ASN A 122 -0.80 12.42 -2.21
CA ASN A 122 0.35 11.75 -1.56
C ASN A 122 0.01 11.21 -0.16
N GLU A 123 -0.96 11.83 0.48
CA GLU A 123 -1.49 11.48 1.80
C GLU A 123 -3.00 11.32 1.66
N LEU A 124 -3.50 10.10 1.86
CA LEU A 124 -4.91 9.80 1.70
C LEU A 124 -5.58 9.77 3.07
N ALA A 125 -6.34 10.84 3.35
CA ALA A 125 -7.04 11.05 4.61
C ALA A 125 -8.30 10.18 4.72
N GLU A 126 -8.12 8.86 4.63
CA GLU A 126 -9.19 7.88 4.82
C GLU A 126 -8.62 6.56 5.40
N VAL A 127 -9.50 5.74 5.96
CA VAL A 127 -9.16 4.37 6.37
C VAL A 127 -8.96 3.49 5.14
N ILE A 128 -7.79 2.89 5.01
CA ILE A 128 -7.45 2.02 3.87
C ILE A 128 -7.45 0.54 4.24
N TYR A 129 -7.38 0.21 5.53
CA TYR A 129 -7.35 -1.17 6.02
C TYR A 129 -7.80 -1.25 7.48
N LEU A 130 -8.55 -2.30 7.81
CA LEU A 130 -8.83 -2.68 9.20
C LEU A 130 -8.00 -3.91 9.55
N ASP A 131 -7.21 -3.83 10.61
CA ASP A 131 -6.45 -4.98 11.08
C ASP A 131 -7.35 -5.99 11.83
N ARG A 132 -6.79 -7.15 12.16
CA ARG A 132 -7.52 -8.22 12.88
C ARG A 132 -7.91 -7.87 14.32
N TYR A 133 -7.40 -6.77 14.87
CA TYR A 133 -7.75 -6.25 16.19
C TYR A 133 -8.82 -5.15 16.11
N GLY A 134 -9.21 -4.75 14.89
CA GLY A 134 -10.17 -3.69 14.65
C GLY A 134 -9.55 -2.30 14.60
N ASN A 135 -8.22 -2.17 14.57
CA ASN A 135 -7.56 -0.88 14.38
C ASN A 135 -7.65 -0.46 12.90
N ALA A 136 -7.86 0.83 12.67
CA ALA A 136 -8.02 1.39 11.34
C ALA A 136 -6.73 2.04 10.86
N ILE A 137 -6.04 1.38 9.93
CA ILE A 137 -4.86 1.91 9.24
C ILE A 137 -5.33 2.87 8.15
N THR A 138 -4.70 4.03 8.09
CA THR A 138 -5.07 5.12 7.20
C THR A 138 -4.05 5.30 6.09
N GLY A 139 -4.42 6.02 5.03
CA GLY A 139 -3.49 6.40 3.95
C GLY A 139 -2.58 7.60 4.29
N LEU A 140 -2.54 8.02 5.55
CA LEU A 140 -1.69 9.10 6.05
C LEU A 140 -0.38 8.54 6.61
N THR A 141 0.74 9.14 6.22
CA THR A 141 2.03 8.93 6.86
C THR A 141 2.08 9.67 8.20
N ALA A 142 2.57 9.01 9.24
CA ALA A 142 2.62 9.61 10.57
C ALA A 142 3.62 10.77 10.66
N ASP A 143 4.65 10.80 9.81
CA ASP A 143 5.62 11.90 9.74
C ASP A 143 5.06 13.20 9.15
N ALA A 144 3.95 13.13 8.43
CA ALA A 144 3.28 14.31 7.91
C ALA A 144 2.45 15.06 8.98
N LEU A 145 2.26 14.46 10.17
CA LEU A 145 1.43 15.00 11.24
C LEU A 145 2.27 15.35 12.47
N PRO A 146 2.05 16.51 13.11
CA PRO A 146 2.61 16.77 14.43
C PRO A 146 1.87 15.94 15.48
N ASP A 147 2.56 15.56 16.56
CA ASP A 147 1.96 14.84 17.70
C ASP A 147 0.84 15.62 18.40
N THR A 148 0.68 16.91 18.11
CA THR A 148 -0.44 17.74 18.60
C THR A 148 -1.69 17.66 17.72
N ALA A 149 -1.65 16.96 16.59
CA ALA A 149 -2.78 16.86 15.67
C ALA A 149 -3.96 16.11 16.32
N ILE A 150 -5.15 16.65 16.11
CA ILE A 150 -6.42 16.02 16.48
C ILE A 150 -7.11 15.61 15.19
N LEU A 151 -7.43 14.32 15.09
CA LEU A 151 -8.15 13.76 13.95
C LEU A 151 -9.61 13.55 14.33
N ASP A 152 -10.52 13.86 13.42
CA ASP A 152 -11.91 13.46 13.50
C ASP A 152 -12.17 12.33 12.51
N ILE A 153 -12.77 11.25 13.00
CA ILE A 153 -13.18 10.10 12.20
C ILE A 153 -14.53 9.62 12.70
N ALA A 154 -15.52 9.51 11.81
CA ALA A 154 -16.91 9.18 12.16
C ALA A 154 -17.49 10.04 13.32
N GLY A 155 -17.06 11.30 13.46
CA GLY A 155 -17.48 12.19 14.55
C GLY A 155 -16.77 11.97 15.89
N HIS A 156 -15.74 11.13 15.92
CA HIS A 156 -14.91 10.88 17.09
C HIS A 156 -13.57 11.61 16.98
N ARG A 157 -13.24 12.40 18.01
CA ARG A 157 -11.95 13.06 18.15
C ARG A 157 -10.89 12.08 18.68
N CYS A 158 -9.86 11.88 17.90
CA CYS A 158 -8.69 11.07 18.22
C CYS A 158 -7.51 11.99 18.50
N HIS A 159 -7.00 11.95 19.73
CA HIS A 159 -5.74 12.58 20.07
C HIS A 159 -4.57 11.61 19.80
N TYR A 160 -3.38 12.15 19.61
CA TYR A 160 -2.17 11.33 19.53
C TYR A 160 -1.91 10.63 20.86
N CYS A 161 -1.57 9.35 20.81
CA CYS A 161 -0.92 8.64 21.90
C CYS A 161 0.24 7.84 21.31
N ARG A 162 1.39 7.81 22.00
CA ARG A 162 2.53 7.02 21.51
C ARG A 162 2.31 5.53 21.72
N THR A 163 1.57 5.16 22.76
CA THR A 163 1.23 3.77 23.08
C THR A 163 -0.19 3.64 23.60
N PHE A 164 -0.76 2.45 23.51
CA PHE A 164 -2.08 2.12 24.07
C PHE A 164 -2.22 2.46 25.55
N ALA A 165 -1.13 2.35 26.34
CA ALA A 165 -1.14 2.64 27.77
C ALA A 165 -1.29 4.13 28.11
N GLU A 166 -0.99 5.03 27.16
CA GLU A 166 -1.18 6.48 27.33
C GLU A 166 -2.65 6.88 27.08
N ALA A 167 -3.43 6.05 26.39
CA ALA A 167 -4.85 6.25 26.18
C ALA A 167 -5.67 5.70 27.36
N GLY A 168 -6.73 6.39 27.75
CA GLY A 168 -7.70 5.88 28.71
C GLY A 168 -8.35 4.57 28.22
N HIS A 169 -8.88 3.76 29.14
CA HIS A 169 -9.61 2.54 28.77
C HIS A 169 -10.76 2.88 27.80
N SER A 170 -10.92 2.09 26.74
CA SER A 170 -11.92 2.32 25.67
C SER A 170 -11.86 3.71 25.03
N THR A 171 -10.73 4.40 25.12
CA THR A 171 -10.54 5.69 24.45
C THR A 171 -10.01 5.46 23.05
N LEU A 172 -10.63 6.14 22.07
CA LEU A 172 -10.17 6.17 20.69
C LEU A 172 -9.02 7.18 20.56
N PHE A 173 -7.96 6.78 19.89
CA PHE A 173 -6.76 7.60 19.71
C PHE A 173 -6.12 7.26 18.36
N TRP A 174 -5.22 8.12 17.90
CA TRP A 174 -4.35 7.79 16.77
C TRP A 174 -2.91 7.63 17.25
N TYR A 175 -2.17 6.76 16.59
CA TYR A 175 -0.75 6.56 16.86
C TYR A 175 0.02 6.28 15.58
N ARG A 176 1.34 6.35 15.68
CA ARG A 176 2.26 5.90 14.64
C ARG A 176 2.41 4.40 14.74
N ASN A 177 1.92 3.67 13.74
CA ASN A 177 2.11 2.23 13.72
C ASN A 177 3.53 1.84 13.29
N SER A 178 3.84 0.55 13.40
CA SER A 178 5.16 -0.02 13.05
C SER A 178 5.53 0.15 11.57
N ASN A 179 4.58 0.47 10.71
CA ASN A 179 4.80 0.71 9.28
C ASN A 179 4.94 2.19 8.94
N GLY A 180 4.90 3.09 9.93
CA GLY A 180 5.01 4.53 9.73
C GLY A 180 3.74 5.22 9.25
N LEU A 181 2.60 4.53 9.29
CA LEU A 181 1.29 5.10 8.97
C LEU A 181 0.58 5.56 10.24
N VAL A 182 -0.35 6.51 10.07
CA VAL A 182 -1.34 6.84 11.10
C VAL A 182 -2.32 5.69 11.21
N GLU A 183 -2.52 5.21 12.43
CA GLU A 183 -3.48 4.15 12.76
C GLU A 183 -4.39 4.62 13.89
N ILE A 184 -5.70 4.47 13.70
CA ILE A 184 -6.72 4.75 14.70
C ILE A 184 -6.99 3.47 15.48
N ALA A 185 -6.88 3.54 16.80
CA ALA A 185 -7.04 2.40 17.68
C ALA A 185 -7.88 2.77 18.92
N MET A 186 -8.43 1.75 19.57
CA MET A 186 -9.12 1.91 20.85
C MET A 186 -8.40 1.07 21.91
N ASN A 187 -8.11 1.68 23.06
CA ASN A 187 -7.36 0.96 24.09
C ASN A 187 -8.16 -0.23 24.64
N GLN A 188 -7.62 -1.45 24.45
CA GLN A 188 -8.21 -2.73 24.86
C GLN A 188 -9.61 -3.01 24.26
N ALA A 189 -9.91 -2.45 23.09
CA ALA A 189 -11.17 -2.68 22.40
C ALA A 189 -11.02 -2.64 20.88
N ASP A 190 -12.00 -3.19 20.18
CA ASP A 190 -12.09 -3.15 18.73
C ASP A 190 -12.61 -1.77 18.28
N ALA A 191 -11.73 -0.94 17.73
CA ALA A 191 -12.09 0.41 17.30
C ALA A 191 -13.15 0.39 16.19
N SER A 192 -13.04 -0.53 15.23
CA SER A 192 -13.99 -0.67 14.13
C SER A 192 -15.40 -1.02 14.63
N ALA A 193 -15.52 -1.95 15.56
CA ALA A 193 -16.80 -2.35 16.12
C ALA A 193 -17.39 -1.29 17.06
N CYS A 194 -16.56 -0.67 17.92
CA CYS A 194 -17.02 0.29 18.92
C CYS A 194 -17.32 1.68 18.35
N ALA A 195 -16.55 2.14 17.35
CA ALA A 195 -16.70 3.45 16.73
C ALA A 195 -17.29 3.39 15.31
N GLY A 196 -17.66 2.20 14.81
CA GLY A 196 -18.28 2.02 13.50
C GLY A 196 -17.35 2.31 12.32
N LEU A 197 -16.03 2.19 12.50
CA LEU A 197 -15.04 2.52 11.47
C LEU A 197 -15.07 1.49 10.34
N CYS A 198 -15.04 1.96 9.10
CA CYS A 198 -14.98 1.11 7.91
C CYS A 198 -13.91 1.58 6.92
N VAL A 199 -13.51 0.72 5.98
CA VAL A 199 -12.61 1.12 4.89
C VAL A 199 -13.30 2.16 4.02
N GLY A 200 -12.58 3.24 3.70
CA GLY A 200 -13.10 4.43 3.02
C GLY A 200 -13.63 5.50 3.97
N GLU A 201 -13.64 5.26 5.28
CA GLU A 201 -14.07 6.28 6.25
C GLU A 201 -13.11 7.49 6.19
N PRO A 202 -13.62 8.70 5.91
CA PRO A 202 -12.79 9.89 5.77
C PRO A 202 -12.26 10.36 7.12
N ILE A 203 -11.10 11.02 7.08
CA ILE A 203 -10.44 11.62 8.23
C ILE A 203 -10.37 13.13 8.02
N ALA A 204 -10.87 13.87 9.00
CA ALA A 204 -10.76 15.33 9.03
C ALA A 204 -9.72 15.79 10.06
N PHE A 205 -9.05 16.90 9.76
CA PHE A 205 -8.14 17.55 10.70
C PHE A 205 -8.92 18.60 11.49
N VAL A 206 -8.85 18.52 12.82
CA VAL A 206 -9.53 19.46 13.71
C VAL A 206 -8.54 20.52 14.20
N PRO A 207 -8.89 21.81 14.18
CA PRO A 207 -8.10 22.84 14.85
C PRO A 207 -7.98 22.55 16.35
N GLY A 208 -6.77 22.68 16.87
CA GLY A 208 -6.47 22.56 18.31
C GLY A 208 -7.03 23.72 19.13
#